data_AF-F3AUI1-F1
#
_entry.id   AF-F3AUI1-F1
#
_cell.length_a   1.000
_cell.length_b   1.000
_cell.length_c   1.000
_cell.angle_alpha   90.00
_cell.angle_beta   90.00
_cell.angle_gamma   90.00
#
_symmetry.space_group_name_H-M   'P 1'
#
loop_
_entity.id
_entity.type
_entity.pdbx_description
1 polymer ?
#
loop_
_entity_poly.entity_id
_entity_poly.type
_entity_poly.pdbx_seq_one_letter_code
_entity_poly.pdbx_strand_id
1 'polypeptide(L)'
;KPVVVRLLSWLDQQNPTRGSRMDKAVTYIQNRRSYLSTYLEDGRCSFSNNLSENAIRPFTVGRKNWLFCDTPNGAQASAVVYTMVEMAKANGVNVYHYLTYLLEKVPNDRMSDDELELLAPWNETVKAEIEHRVNESNQLYVNCQGAPATEK
;
A
#
# COMPACT_ATOMS: atom_id res chain seq x y z
N LYS A 1 -10.31 -25.55 -1.03
CA LYS A 1 -9.18 -26.45 -0.67
C LYS A 1 -8.89 -27.59 -1.68
N PRO A 2 -9.85 -28.32 -2.28
CA PRO A 2 -9.53 -29.57 -3.02
C PRO A 2 -8.64 -29.36 -4.26
N VAL A 3 -8.72 -28.22 -4.93
CA VAL A 3 -7.91 -27.91 -6.12
C VAL A 3 -6.42 -27.75 -5.78
N VAL A 4 -6.10 -27.01 -4.72
CA VAL A 4 -4.71 -26.80 -4.29
C VAL A 4 -4.09 -28.10 -3.78
N VAL A 5 -4.84 -28.89 -3.03
CA VAL A 5 -4.40 -30.22 -2.59
C VAL A 5 -4.09 -31.11 -3.80
N ARG A 6 -4.98 -31.15 -4.80
CA ARG A 6 -4.76 -31.93 -6.03
C ARG A 6 -3.53 -31.47 -6.81
N LEU A 7 -3.31 -30.16 -6.92
CA LEU A 7 -2.12 -29.60 -7.56
C LEU A 7 -0.84 -30.03 -6.83
N LEU A 8 -0.82 -29.94 -5.51
CA LEU A 8 0.34 -30.31 -4.69
C LEU A 8 0.62 -31.81 -4.78
N SER A 9 -0.43 -32.65 -4.70
CA SER A 9 -0.28 -34.10 -4.89
C SER A 9 0.24 -34.46 -6.28
N TRP A 10 -0.17 -33.72 -7.33
CA TRP A 10 0.37 -33.91 -8.68
C TRP A 10 1.83 -33.46 -8.78
N LEU A 11 2.21 -32.36 -8.11
CA LEU A 11 3.60 -31.87 -8.04
C LEU A 11 4.52 -32.85 -7.32
N ASP A 12 4.04 -33.49 -6.24
CA ASP A 12 4.78 -34.49 -5.46
C ASP A 12 5.14 -35.74 -6.31
N GLN A 13 4.44 -35.97 -7.42
CA GLN A 13 4.68 -37.09 -8.35
C GLN A 13 5.64 -36.73 -9.50
N GLN A 14 6.03 -35.47 -9.63
CA GLN A 14 6.90 -35.04 -10.73
C GLN A 14 8.37 -35.33 -10.41
N ASN A 15 9.05 -36.06 -11.30
CA ASN A 15 10.50 -36.28 -11.26
C ASN A 15 11.18 -35.61 -12.47
N PRO A 16 11.26 -34.27 -12.51
CA PRO A 16 11.89 -33.56 -13.61
C PRO A 16 13.41 -33.79 -13.63
N THR A 17 14.00 -33.69 -14.82
CA THR A 17 15.45 -33.74 -14.97
C THR A 17 16.11 -32.61 -14.19
N ARG A 18 17.09 -32.95 -13.35
CA ARG A 18 17.82 -31.99 -12.51
C ARG A 18 18.38 -30.84 -13.34
N GLY A 19 18.17 -29.61 -12.89
CA GLY A 19 18.60 -28.37 -13.55
C GLY A 19 17.69 -27.88 -14.67
N SER A 20 16.66 -28.64 -15.06
CA SER A 20 15.68 -28.20 -16.05
C SER A 20 14.82 -27.04 -15.54
N ARG A 21 14.13 -26.34 -16.45
CA ARG A 21 13.15 -25.32 -16.08
C ARG A 21 12.01 -25.90 -15.21
N MET A 22 11.63 -27.16 -15.48
CA MET A 22 10.61 -27.87 -14.70
C MET A 22 11.10 -28.18 -13.28
N ASP A 23 12.35 -28.63 -13.14
CA ASP A 23 12.97 -28.88 -11.83
C ASP A 23 13.00 -27.64 -10.95
N LYS A 24 13.37 -26.49 -11.53
CA LYS A 24 13.31 -25.20 -10.84
C LYS A 24 11.89 -24.82 -10.43
N ALA A 25 10.90 -25.01 -11.30
CA ALA A 25 9.50 -24.67 -11.02
C ALA A 25 8.91 -25.57 -9.91
N VAL A 26 9.14 -26.88 -9.98
CA VAL A 26 8.68 -27.85 -8.96
C VAL A 26 9.33 -27.53 -7.62
N THR A 27 10.65 -27.35 -7.59
CA THR A 27 11.38 -26.99 -6.36
C THR A 27 10.86 -25.68 -5.76
N TYR A 28 10.61 -24.66 -6.60
CA TYR A 28 10.09 -23.38 -6.15
C TYR A 28 8.72 -23.49 -5.47
N ILE A 29 7.79 -24.24 -6.06
CA ILE A 29 6.45 -24.42 -5.48
C ILE A 29 6.52 -25.26 -4.21
N GLN A 30 7.29 -26.35 -4.20
CA GLN A 30 7.45 -27.20 -3.00
C GLN A 30 8.00 -26.40 -1.82
N ASN A 31 9.03 -25.58 -2.03
CA ASN A 31 9.60 -24.70 -0.99
C ASN A 31 8.61 -23.64 -0.49
N ARG A 32 7.54 -23.36 -1.23
CA ARG A 32 6.53 -22.33 -0.91
C ARG A 32 5.16 -22.90 -0.60
N ARG A 33 5.05 -24.22 -0.40
CA ARG A 33 3.77 -24.92 -0.19
C ARG A 33 2.95 -24.34 0.96
N SER A 34 3.60 -23.97 2.06
CA SER A 34 2.95 -23.31 3.21
C SER A 34 2.37 -21.96 2.82
N TYR A 35 3.19 -21.07 2.23
CA TYR A 35 2.77 -19.73 1.81
C TYR A 35 1.68 -19.75 0.74
N LEU A 36 1.74 -20.69 -0.21
CA LEU A 36 0.72 -20.87 -1.23
C LEU A 36 -0.64 -21.25 -0.62
N SER A 37 -0.64 -21.89 0.55
CA SER A 37 -1.86 -22.36 1.21
C SER A 37 -2.45 -21.34 2.18
N THR A 38 -1.72 -20.29 2.55
CA THR A 38 -2.16 -19.29 3.55
C THR A 38 -3.47 -18.60 3.18
N TYR A 39 -3.70 -18.28 1.90
CA TYR A 39 -4.97 -17.67 1.47
C TYR A 39 -6.19 -18.60 1.65
N LEU A 40 -5.98 -19.91 1.85
CA LEU A 40 -7.05 -20.86 2.16
C LEU A 40 -7.42 -20.87 3.65
N GLU A 41 -6.63 -20.20 4.49
CA GLU A 41 -6.86 -20.05 5.92
C GLU A 41 -7.71 -18.81 6.20
N ASP A 42 -7.51 -17.73 5.45
CA ASP A 42 -8.29 -16.49 5.53
C ASP A 42 -8.76 -16.03 4.14
N GLY A 43 -10.09 -16.00 3.94
CA GLY A 43 -10.70 -15.58 2.67
C GLY A 43 -10.53 -14.08 2.35
N ARG A 44 -10.06 -13.27 3.30
CA ARG A 44 -9.69 -11.87 3.06
C ARG A 44 -8.34 -11.75 2.35
N CYS A 45 -7.49 -12.77 2.41
CA CYS A 45 -6.23 -12.79 1.69
C CYS A 45 -6.46 -13.01 0.20
N SER A 46 -5.88 -12.14 -0.63
CA SER A 46 -5.87 -12.32 -2.08
C SER A 46 -5.05 -13.55 -2.45
N PHE A 47 -5.52 -14.31 -3.45
CA PHE A 47 -4.77 -15.40 -4.07
C PHE A 47 -3.47 -14.93 -4.74
N SER A 48 -3.46 -13.68 -5.22
CA SER A 48 -2.31 -13.09 -5.91
C SER A 48 -1.75 -11.90 -5.12
N ASN A 49 -0.44 -11.73 -5.21
CA ASN A 49 0.27 -10.55 -4.67
C ASN A 49 0.18 -9.32 -5.60
N ASN A 50 -0.64 -9.36 -6.65
CA ASN A 50 -0.73 -8.29 -7.66
C ASN A 50 -1.07 -6.93 -7.03
N LEU A 51 -1.91 -6.89 -6.00
CA LEU A 51 -2.21 -5.66 -5.27
C LEU A 51 -0.96 -5.08 -4.60
N SER A 52 -0.21 -5.93 -3.88
CA SER A 52 1.05 -5.55 -3.24
C SER A 52 2.12 -5.13 -4.24
N GLU A 53 2.23 -5.83 -5.37
CA GLU A 53 3.16 -5.48 -6.46
C GLU A 53 2.80 -4.13 -7.09
N ASN A 54 1.50 -3.86 -7.30
CA ASN A 54 1.06 -2.58 -7.82
C ASN A 54 1.27 -1.44 -6.81
N ALA A 55 1.06 -1.68 -5.52
CA ALA A 55 1.32 -0.70 -4.46
C ALA A 55 2.81 -0.33 -4.35
N ILE A 56 3.73 -1.30 -4.49
CA ILE A 56 5.17 -1.03 -4.42
C ILE A 56 5.76 -0.51 -5.74
N ARG A 57 5.08 -0.72 -6.87
CA ARG A 57 5.58 -0.33 -8.20
C ARG A 57 5.96 1.15 -8.29
N PRO A 58 5.12 2.13 -7.87
CA PRO A 58 5.48 3.55 -7.87
C PRO A 58 6.79 3.85 -7.13
N PHE A 59 7.02 3.21 -5.98
CA PHE A 59 8.26 3.34 -5.22
C PHE A 59 9.46 2.78 -6.00
N THR A 60 9.33 1.58 -6.59
CA THR A 60 10.42 0.95 -7.34
C THR A 60 10.78 1.68 -8.63
N VAL A 61 9.82 2.38 -9.25
CA VAL A 61 10.05 3.23 -10.42
C VAL A 61 10.63 4.57 -9.99
N GLY A 62 10.06 5.18 -8.95
CA GLY A 62 10.46 6.49 -8.42
C GLY A 62 11.89 6.53 -7.92
N ARG A 63 12.37 5.48 -7.23
CA ARG A 63 13.75 5.42 -6.70
C ARG A 63 14.85 5.61 -7.76
N LYS A 64 14.57 5.31 -9.03
CA LYS A 64 15.53 5.56 -10.13
C LYS A 64 15.66 7.05 -10.49
N ASN A 65 14.66 7.84 -10.12
CA ASN A 65 14.55 9.27 -10.43
C ASN A 65 14.78 10.16 -9.19
N TRP A 66 14.90 9.58 -7.99
CA TRP A 66 15.11 10.34 -6.76
C TRP A 66 16.59 10.57 -6.51
N LEU A 67 17.03 11.80 -6.77
CA LEU A 67 18.43 12.22 -6.71
C LEU A 67 19.06 12.10 -5.31
N PHE A 68 18.25 11.97 -4.25
CA PHE A 68 18.68 12.00 -2.85
C PHE A 68 18.37 10.73 -2.04
N CYS A 69 17.95 9.65 -2.73
CA CYS A 69 17.64 8.36 -2.09
C CYS A 69 18.80 7.35 -2.20
N ASP A 70 20.05 7.83 -2.08
CA ASP A 70 21.27 7.03 -2.26
C ASP A 70 21.80 6.40 -0.96
N THR A 71 21.09 6.57 0.16
CA THR A 71 21.49 6.00 1.45
C THR A 71 20.41 5.05 1.99
N PRO A 72 20.78 4.00 2.76
CA PRO A 72 19.81 3.14 3.44
C PRO A 72 18.82 3.92 4.30
N ASN A 73 19.29 4.97 4.99
CA ASN A 73 18.45 5.84 5.80
C ASN A 73 17.43 6.62 4.95
N GLY A 74 17.85 7.14 3.79
CA GLY A 74 16.95 7.81 2.85
C GLY A 74 15.91 6.85 2.25
N ALA A 75 16.30 5.60 1.98
CA ALA A 75 15.39 4.56 1.53
C ALA A 75 14.36 4.21 2.61
N GLN A 76 14.78 4.08 3.87
CA GLN A 76 13.89 3.81 5.01
C GLN A 76 12.89 4.96 5.23
N ALA A 77 13.37 6.21 5.25
CA ALA A 77 12.50 7.38 5.39
C ALA A 77 11.45 7.46 4.26
N SER A 78 11.89 7.22 3.02
CA SER A 78 11.00 7.19 1.86
C SER A 78 9.95 6.08 1.95
N ALA A 79 10.34 4.88 2.42
CA ALA A 79 9.43 3.77 2.61
C ALA A 79 8.34 4.07 3.66
N VAL A 80 8.70 4.77 4.76
CA VAL A 80 7.73 5.20 5.78
C VAL A 80 6.71 6.17 5.18
N VAL A 81 7.16 7.17 4.43
CA VAL A 81 6.26 8.14 3.77
C VAL A 81 5.34 7.45 2.76
N TYR A 82 5.87 6.57 1.92
CA TYR A 82 5.06 5.82 0.96
C TYR A 82 4.06 4.89 1.64
N THR A 83 4.42 4.31 2.78
CA THR A 83 3.47 3.51 3.57
C THR A 83 2.29 4.37 4.02
N MET A 84 2.52 5.58 4.54
CA MET A 84 1.43 6.49 4.92
C MET A 84 0.54 6.86 3.73
N VAL A 85 1.13 7.11 2.56
CA VAL A 85 0.40 7.40 1.31
C VAL A 85 -0.46 6.23 0.87
N GLU A 86 0.09 5.01 0.80
CA GLU A 86 -0.64 3.83 0.38
C GLU A 86 -1.74 3.45 1.38
N MET A 87 -1.51 3.65 2.69
CA MET A 87 -2.53 3.45 3.72
C MET A 87 -3.69 4.44 3.57
N ALA A 88 -3.43 5.72 3.27
CA ALA A 88 -4.48 6.70 3.01
C ALA A 88 -5.32 6.31 1.78
N LYS A 89 -4.66 5.92 0.68
CA LYS A 89 -5.34 5.44 -0.54
C LYS A 89 -6.18 4.19 -0.28
N ALA A 90 -5.65 3.22 0.45
CA ALA A 90 -6.34 1.98 0.79
C ALA A 90 -7.62 2.22 1.61
N ASN A 91 -7.67 3.31 2.38
CA ASN A 91 -8.83 3.74 3.17
C ASN A 91 -9.72 4.77 2.47
N GLY A 92 -9.44 5.12 1.21
CA GLY A 92 -10.24 6.09 0.45
C GLY A 92 -10.08 7.54 0.92
N VAL A 93 -9.04 7.84 1.68
CA VAL A 93 -8.78 9.19 2.22
C VAL A 93 -7.91 9.99 1.25
N ASN A 94 -8.21 11.29 1.09
CA ASN A 94 -7.38 12.18 0.29
C ASN A 94 -5.96 12.29 0.89
N VAL A 95 -4.97 11.84 0.12
CA VAL A 95 -3.57 11.74 0.55
C VAL A 95 -2.99 13.08 1.00
N TYR A 96 -3.24 14.15 0.23
CA TYR A 96 -2.67 15.46 0.52
C TYR A 96 -3.18 15.99 1.87
N HIS A 97 -4.50 16.03 2.04
CA HIS A 97 -5.11 16.54 3.27
C HIS A 97 -4.79 15.65 4.48
N TYR A 98 -4.70 14.33 4.30
CA TYR A 98 -4.30 13.41 5.36
C TYR A 98 -2.86 13.63 5.83
N LEU A 99 -1.91 13.80 4.91
CA LEU A 99 -0.52 14.09 5.28
C LEU A 99 -0.41 15.46 5.96
N THR A 100 -1.12 16.47 5.49
CA THR A 100 -1.18 17.77 6.15
C THR A 100 -1.76 17.66 7.56
N TYR A 101 -2.86 16.91 7.73
CA TYR A 101 -3.45 16.63 9.03
C TYR A 101 -2.45 15.97 10.00
N LEU A 102 -1.72 14.94 9.55
CA LEU A 102 -0.70 14.30 10.38
C LEU A 102 0.42 15.27 10.77
N LEU A 103 0.87 16.11 9.83
CA LEU A 103 1.90 17.11 10.09
C LEU A 103 1.43 18.23 11.04
N GLU A 104 0.13 18.55 11.06
CA GLU A 104 -0.47 19.46 12.03
C GLU A 104 -0.58 18.84 13.43
N LYS A 105 -0.88 17.53 13.51
CA LYS A 105 -1.02 16.82 14.78
C LYS A 105 0.32 16.43 15.41
N VAL A 106 1.39 16.35 14.61
CA VAL A 106 2.76 16.06 15.03
C VAL A 106 2.82 14.85 16.00
N PRO A 107 2.37 13.65 15.56
CA PRO A 107 2.46 12.47 16.39
C PRO A 107 3.91 12.18 16.75
N ASN A 108 4.14 11.74 18.00
CA ASN A 108 5.47 11.47 18.52
C ASN A 108 5.49 10.19 19.35
N ASP A 109 6.70 9.79 19.77
CA ASP A 109 6.99 8.55 20.48
C ASP A 109 6.40 8.45 21.90
N ARG A 110 5.76 9.53 22.39
CA ARG A 110 5.09 9.55 23.70
C ARG A 110 3.61 9.21 23.63
N MET A 111 3.04 9.18 22.42
CA MET A 111 1.65 8.80 22.22
C MET A 111 1.50 7.29 22.38
N SER A 112 0.42 6.89 23.04
CA SER A 112 -0.02 5.50 23.12
C SER A 112 -0.58 5.00 21.79
N ASP A 113 -0.67 3.68 21.64
CA ASP A 113 -1.27 3.04 20.46
C ASP A 113 -2.72 3.49 20.26
N ASP A 114 -3.49 3.64 21.34
CA ASP A 114 -4.89 4.12 21.29
C ASP A 114 -4.98 5.57 20.77
N GLU A 115 -4.03 6.43 21.13
CA GLU A 115 -3.98 7.81 20.62
C GLU A 115 -3.55 7.88 19.15
N LEU A 116 -2.65 6.98 18.73
CA LEU A 116 -2.24 6.87 17.32
C LEU A 116 -3.36 6.31 16.44
N GLU A 117 -4.16 5.37 16.98
CA GLU A 117 -5.34 4.80 16.32
C GLU A 117 -6.38 5.89 15.97
N LEU A 118 -6.48 6.94 16.80
CA LEU A 118 -7.34 8.09 16.54
C LEU A 118 -6.85 8.98 15.39
N LEU A 119 -5.59 8.86 14.99
CA LEU A 119 -5.00 9.57 13.85
C LEU A 119 -4.97 8.72 12.57
N ALA A 120 -5.27 7.44 12.67
CA ALA A 120 -5.16 6.49 11.58
C ALA A 120 -6.18 6.77 10.45
N PRO A 121 -5.86 6.43 9.19
CA PRO A 121 -6.71 6.77 8.05
C PRO A 121 -7.99 5.92 7.98
N TRP A 122 -8.08 4.84 8.76
CA TRP A 122 -9.31 4.05 8.89
C TRP A 122 -10.28 4.60 9.94
N ASN A 123 -9.85 5.56 10.78
CA ASN A 123 -10.71 6.17 11.78
C ASN A 123 -11.79 7.05 11.12
N GLU A 124 -13.05 6.83 11.49
CA GLU A 124 -14.20 7.55 10.89
C GLU A 124 -14.16 9.06 11.14
N THR A 125 -13.63 9.50 12.30
CA THR A 125 -13.48 10.92 12.61
C THR A 125 -12.47 11.58 11.69
N VAL A 126 -11.34 10.90 11.43
CA VAL A 126 -10.32 11.36 10.49
C VAL A 126 -10.88 11.43 9.09
N LYS A 127 -11.62 10.40 8.64
CA LYS A 127 -12.25 10.42 7.31
C LYS A 127 -13.17 11.62 7.12
N ALA A 128 -14.05 11.89 8.09
CA ALA A 128 -14.98 13.02 8.04
C ALA A 128 -14.24 14.37 8.02
N GLU A 129 -13.22 14.54 8.85
CA GLU A 129 -12.37 15.74 8.88
C GLU A 129 -11.66 15.96 7.53
N ILE A 130 -11.08 14.91 6.95
CA ILE A 130 -10.39 15.03 5.66
C ILE A 130 -11.39 15.34 4.52
N GLU A 131 -12.58 14.72 4.54
CA GLU A 131 -13.63 15.01 3.56
C GLU A 131 -14.10 16.46 3.65
N HIS A 132 -14.24 17.00 4.87
CA HIS A 132 -14.54 18.42 5.08
C HIS A 132 -13.47 19.33 4.44
N ARG A 133 -12.19 19.07 4.72
CA ARG A 133 -11.06 19.84 4.14
C ARG A 133 -11.03 19.80 2.61
N VAL A 134 -11.35 18.65 2.02
CA VAL A 134 -11.47 18.50 0.55
C VAL A 134 -12.60 19.39 0.02
N ASN A 135 -13.77 19.37 0.67
CA ASN A 135 -14.92 20.15 0.25
C ASN A 135 -14.67 21.65 0.36
N GLU A 136 -14.05 22.11 1.44
CA GLU A 136 -13.65 23.52 1.62
C GLU A 136 -12.67 23.97 0.53
N SER A 137 -11.66 23.15 0.24
CA SER A 137 -10.68 23.44 -0.80
C SER A 137 -11.35 23.55 -2.18
N ASN A 138 -12.22 22.59 -2.52
CA ASN A 138 -12.98 22.62 -3.78
C ASN A 138 -13.88 23.87 -3.87
N GLN A 139 -14.53 24.27 -2.79
CA GLN A 139 -15.37 25.46 -2.75
C GLN A 139 -14.54 26.75 -2.94
N LEU A 140 -13.36 26.84 -2.33
CA LEU A 140 -12.40 27.93 -2.56
C LEU A 140 -12.00 28.02 -4.04
N TYR A 141 -11.68 26.90 -4.69
CA TYR A 141 -11.36 26.88 -6.13
C TYR A 141 -12.51 27.39 -7.00
N VAL A 142 -13.74 26.96 -6.72
CA VAL A 142 -14.94 27.42 -7.45
C VAL A 142 -15.15 28.91 -7.28
N ASN A 143 -15.01 29.44 -6.05
CA ASN A 143 -15.16 30.86 -5.76
C ASN A 143 -14.09 31.71 -6.46
N CYS A 144 -12.85 31.21 -6.58
CA CYS A 144 -11.77 31.91 -7.28
C CYS A 144 -11.93 31.90 -8.81
N GLN A 145 -12.58 30.89 -9.40
CA GLN A 145 -12.84 30.85 -10.85
C GLN A 145 -14.10 31.63 -11.27
N GLY A 146 -14.99 31.94 -10.33
CA GLY A 146 -16.17 32.77 -10.55
C GLY A 146 -15.93 34.29 -10.49
N ALA A 147 -14.72 34.74 -10.17
CA ALA A 147 -14.38 36.16 -10.16
C ALA A 147 -14.21 36.68 -11.60
N PRO A 148 -14.98 37.67 -12.07
CA PRO A 148 -14.77 38.23 -13.40
C PRO A 148 -13.38 38.85 -13.47
N ALA A 149 -12.61 38.46 -14.48
CA ALA A 149 -11.39 39.17 -14.85
C ALA A 149 -11.78 40.61 -15.14
N THR A 150 -11.47 41.53 -14.23
CA THR A 150 -11.59 42.96 -14.49
C THR A 150 -10.56 43.31 -15.56
N GLU A 151 -11.03 43.37 -16.81
CA GLU A 151 -10.30 43.98 -17.93
C GLU A 151 -9.82 45.37 -17.51
N LYS A 152 -8.52 45.62 -17.66
CA LYS A 152 -7.91 46.94 -17.73
C LYS A 152 -7.26 47.09 -19.09
#